data_AF-A0A290Z723-F1
#
_entry.id   AF-A0A290Z723-F1
#
_cell.length_a   1.000
_cell.length_b   1.000
_cell.length_c   1.000
_cell.angle_alpha   90.00
_cell.angle_beta   90.00
_cell.angle_gamma   90.00
#
_symmetry.space_group_name_H-M   'P 1'
#
loop_
_entity.id
_entity.type
_entity.pdbx_description
1 polymer ?
#
loop_
_entity_poly.entity_id
_entity_poly.type
_entity_poly.pdbx_seq_one_letter_code
_entity_poly.pdbx_strand_id
1 'polypeptide(L)'
;MDNLWITSGDQLVRWTARLGGVEDPERLLEWLLTVVGAGERHRVHEVLAAPASGFDAGRDGALADVLARRFAEGGTVDLGHFGSSGVAEVDGARLRASALVAHADARGEVVEEPVEDLGALLRELRPADAADSPTRVLDCPPLWITGPLVDPARPPAAGVVAVRFVLRSDIWFPWVVGFLSDDFDGVPHHDNRPLARLHTPRLNAFLGEVREATLAAGGVWELDEEIRFTRPGIVHEGGIDLDAPRPVG
;
A
#
# COMPACT_ATOMS: atom_id res chain seq x y z
N MET A 1 3.85 -23.44 8.33
CA MET A 1 2.79 -22.81 7.51
C MET A 1 3.37 -22.51 6.14
N ASP A 2 2.59 -22.50 5.07
CA ASP A 2 3.11 -22.23 3.73
C ASP A 2 2.73 -20.82 3.23
N ASN A 3 3.63 -20.19 2.50
CA ASN A 3 3.46 -18.84 1.93
C ASN A 3 2.85 -18.93 0.54
N LEU A 4 1.53 -19.08 0.47
CA LEU A 4 0.80 -19.22 -0.80
C LEU A 4 0.25 -17.90 -1.35
N TRP A 5 0.56 -16.78 -0.68
CA TRP A 5 0.26 -15.45 -1.20
C TRP A 5 1.13 -15.15 -2.42
N ILE A 6 0.64 -14.25 -3.27
CA ILE A 6 1.31 -13.80 -4.49
C ILE A 6 1.52 -12.30 -4.47
N THR A 7 2.36 -11.83 -5.39
CA THR A 7 2.39 -10.43 -5.81
C THR A 7 2.03 -10.34 -7.29
N SER A 8 1.41 -9.24 -7.71
CA SER A 8 0.91 -9.06 -9.07
C SER A 8 1.32 -7.70 -9.66
N GLY A 9 1.44 -7.68 -10.99
CA GLY A 9 1.50 -6.44 -11.76
C GLY A 9 0.17 -5.68 -11.74
N ASP A 10 -0.93 -6.36 -11.45
CA ASP A 10 -2.24 -5.74 -11.36
C ASP A 10 -2.54 -5.25 -9.94
N GLN A 11 -3.44 -4.27 -9.84
CA GLN A 11 -3.93 -3.76 -8.56
C GLN A 11 -4.97 -4.75 -8.04
N LEU A 12 -4.69 -5.40 -6.89
CA LEU A 12 -5.65 -6.33 -6.29
C LEU A 12 -6.75 -5.62 -5.52
N VAL A 13 -6.42 -4.48 -4.90
CA VAL A 13 -7.36 -3.59 -4.20
C VAL A 13 -6.88 -2.16 -4.34
N ARG A 14 -7.83 -1.22 -4.49
CA ARG A 14 -7.58 0.21 -4.52
C ARG A 14 -8.61 0.98 -3.71
N TRP A 15 -8.14 1.75 -2.73
CA TRP A 15 -8.92 2.84 -2.14
C TRP A 15 -8.45 4.19 -2.70
N THR A 16 -9.37 5.14 -2.83
CA THR A 16 -9.09 6.47 -3.38
C THR A 16 -9.62 7.55 -2.45
N ALA A 17 -8.73 8.45 -2.02
CA ALA A 17 -9.09 9.74 -1.45
C ALA A 17 -9.18 10.77 -2.57
N ARG A 18 -10.36 11.33 -2.80
CA ARG A 18 -10.56 12.50 -3.68
C ARG A 18 -10.67 13.75 -2.82
N LEU A 19 -9.70 14.64 -2.94
CA LEU A 19 -9.62 15.87 -2.15
C LEU A 19 -9.99 17.04 -3.07
N GLY A 20 -11.00 17.79 -2.67
CA GLY A 20 -11.32 19.09 -3.27
C GLY A 20 -10.55 20.21 -2.58
N GLY A 21 -10.88 21.44 -2.98
CA GLY A 21 -10.43 22.64 -2.30
C GLY A 21 -8.91 22.80 -2.30
N VAL A 22 -8.30 22.52 -3.46
CA VAL A 22 -6.86 22.59 -3.73
C VAL A 22 -6.28 24.01 -3.62
N GLU A 23 -7.16 25.02 -3.53
CA GLU A 23 -6.81 26.40 -3.19
C GLU A 23 -6.34 26.60 -1.75
N ASP A 24 -6.57 25.62 -0.88
CA ASP A 24 -6.07 25.59 0.51
C ASP A 24 -4.99 24.50 0.65
N PRO A 25 -3.73 24.81 0.29
CA PRO A 25 -2.66 23.82 0.31
C PRO A 25 -2.17 23.50 1.73
N GLU A 26 -2.44 24.35 2.72
CA GLU A 26 -2.15 24.05 4.14
C GLU A 26 -2.98 22.86 4.61
N ARG A 27 -4.29 22.85 4.30
CA ARG A 27 -5.16 21.72 4.58
C ARG A 27 -4.72 20.43 3.86
N LEU A 28 -4.24 20.54 2.62
CA LEU A 28 -3.70 19.39 1.89
C LEU A 28 -2.43 18.85 2.55
N LEU A 29 -1.55 19.73 3.04
CA LEU A 29 -0.38 19.33 3.80
C LEU A 29 -0.78 18.63 5.11
N GLU A 30 -1.70 19.21 5.90
CA GLU A 30 -2.18 18.61 7.15
C GLU A 30 -2.76 17.21 6.93
N TRP A 31 -3.55 17.03 5.87
CA TRP A 31 -4.04 15.73 5.45
C TRP A 31 -2.88 14.78 5.14
N LEU A 32 -1.90 15.20 4.33
CA LEU A 32 -0.76 14.36 3.95
C LEU A 32 0.09 13.96 5.15
N LEU A 33 0.36 14.89 6.08
CA LEU A 33 1.11 14.60 7.30
C LEU A 33 0.37 13.61 8.19
N THR A 34 -0.97 13.66 8.21
CA THR A 34 -1.80 12.66 8.89
C THR A 34 -1.64 11.28 8.26
N VAL A 35 -1.67 11.19 6.93
CA VAL A 35 -1.45 9.93 6.18
C VAL A 35 -0.07 9.35 6.46
N VAL A 36 1.00 10.14 6.32
CA VAL A 36 2.38 9.69 6.56
C VAL A 36 2.55 9.24 8.00
N GLY A 37 2.11 10.06 8.95
CA GLY A 37 2.20 9.73 10.37
C GLY A 37 1.40 8.48 10.74
N ALA A 38 0.22 8.26 10.14
CA ALA A 38 -0.56 7.03 10.36
C ALA A 38 0.16 5.80 9.81
N GLY A 39 0.76 5.90 8.61
CA GLY A 39 1.51 4.82 7.99
C GLY A 39 2.68 4.34 8.85
N GLU A 40 3.43 5.28 9.42
CA GLU A 40 4.55 5.02 10.33
C GLU A 40 4.07 4.45 11.67
N ARG A 41 3.07 5.09 12.32
CA ARG A 41 2.50 4.63 13.60
C ARG A 41 1.99 3.20 13.54
N HIS A 42 1.26 2.87 12.47
CA HIS A 42 0.72 1.52 12.26
C HIS A 42 1.73 0.57 11.60
N ARG A 43 2.93 1.05 11.25
CA ARG A 43 3.99 0.26 10.59
C ARG A 43 3.49 -0.44 9.33
N VAL A 44 2.65 0.22 8.54
CA VAL A 44 2.12 -0.29 7.26
C VAL A 44 2.68 0.45 6.06
N HIS A 45 3.29 1.62 6.30
CA HIS A 45 3.95 2.39 5.27
C HIS A 45 4.94 3.38 5.89
N GLU A 46 6.21 3.02 5.86
CA GLU A 46 7.34 3.89 6.23
C GLU A 46 8.20 4.12 5.00
N VAL A 47 8.27 5.36 4.51
CA VAL A 47 9.09 5.69 3.33
C VAL A 47 10.55 5.84 3.78
N LEU A 48 11.42 4.99 3.22
CA LEU A 48 12.86 5.00 3.50
C LEU A 48 13.63 5.81 2.46
N ALA A 49 13.18 5.76 1.19
CA ALA A 49 13.75 6.56 0.12
C ALA A 49 12.70 6.83 -0.97
N ALA A 50 12.69 8.05 -1.49
CA ALA A 50 11.79 8.52 -2.53
C ALA A 50 12.57 9.32 -3.59
N PRO A 51 13.23 8.64 -4.55
CA PRO A 51 14.15 9.25 -5.51
C PRO A 51 13.55 10.38 -6.36
N ALA A 52 12.30 10.25 -6.81
CA ALA A 52 11.62 11.29 -7.59
C ALA A 52 11.49 12.63 -6.83
N SER A 53 11.48 12.57 -5.50
CA SER A 53 11.47 13.74 -4.65
C SER A 53 12.87 14.06 -4.08
N GLY A 54 13.86 13.20 -4.32
CA GLY A 54 15.19 13.28 -3.72
C GLY A 54 15.22 13.02 -2.21
N PHE A 55 14.19 12.42 -1.61
CA PHE A 55 14.14 12.11 -0.16
C PHE A 55 14.89 10.81 0.16
N ASP A 56 15.66 10.83 1.25
CA ASP A 56 16.30 9.67 1.87
C ASP A 56 16.24 9.79 3.39
N ALA A 57 15.62 8.83 4.09
CA ALA A 57 15.38 8.93 5.54
C ALA A 57 16.68 8.96 6.35
N GLY A 58 17.74 8.28 5.90
CA GLY A 58 19.04 8.25 6.58
C GLY A 58 19.77 9.59 6.52
N ARG A 59 19.54 10.39 5.48
CA ARG A 59 20.10 11.74 5.32
C ARG A 59 19.18 12.85 5.83
N ASP A 60 17.89 12.75 5.53
CA ASP A 60 16.94 13.86 5.65
C ASP A 60 16.08 13.78 6.92
N GLY A 61 16.04 12.63 7.61
CA GLY A 61 15.23 12.40 8.80
C GLY A 61 13.79 11.96 8.46
N ALA A 62 12.83 12.35 9.30
CA ALA A 62 11.43 11.97 9.12
C ALA A 62 10.82 12.61 7.88
N LEU A 63 10.06 11.84 7.10
CA LEU A 63 9.44 12.33 5.87
C LEU A 63 8.49 13.50 6.14
N ALA A 64 7.73 13.46 7.24
CA ALA A 64 6.83 14.52 7.66
C ALA A 64 7.53 15.88 7.78
N ASP A 65 8.72 15.92 8.38
CA ASP A 65 9.51 17.15 8.56
C ASP A 65 10.01 17.69 7.21
N VAL A 66 10.42 16.79 6.31
CA VAL A 66 10.86 17.16 4.96
C VAL A 66 9.71 17.74 4.13
N LEU A 67 8.52 17.14 4.20
CA LEU A 67 7.33 17.63 3.52
C LEU A 67 6.92 19.01 4.04
N ALA A 68 6.89 19.20 5.36
CA ALA A 68 6.57 20.49 5.98
C ALA A 68 7.58 21.58 5.60
N ARG A 69 8.88 21.25 5.59
CA ARG A 69 9.93 22.19 5.16
C ARG A 69 9.78 22.59 3.69
N ARG A 70 9.56 21.62 2.79
CA ARG A 70 9.36 21.90 1.35
C ARG A 70 8.14 22.78 1.10
N PHE A 71 7.07 22.53 1.84
CA PHE A 71 5.89 23.38 1.77
C PHE A 71 6.19 24.80 2.25
N ALA A 72 6.91 24.97 3.36
CA ALA A 72 7.29 26.31 3.84
C ALA A 72 8.21 27.07 2.86
N GLU A 73 9.06 26.36 2.12
CA GLU A 73 9.98 26.94 1.15
C GLU A 73 9.32 27.29 -0.20
N GLY A 74 8.40 26.46 -0.69
CA GLY A 74 7.89 26.55 -2.06
C GLY A 74 6.37 26.50 -2.22
N GLY A 75 5.60 26.28 -1.15
CA GLY A 75 4.14 26.15 -1.16
C GLY A 75 3.60 24.87 -1.81
N THR A 76 4.47 23.99 -2.32
CA THR A 76 4.09 22.77 -3.04
C THR A 76 3.78 21.62 -2.08
N VAL A 77 2.75 20.83 -2.38
CA VAL A 77 2.38 19.62 -1.63
C VAL A 77 2.54 18.37 -2.52
N ASP A 78 3.39 17.43 -2.14
CA ASP A 78 3.60 16.16 -2.85
C ASP A 78 2.66 15.07 -2.27
N LEU A 79 1.49 14.89 -2.88
CA LEU A 79 0.44 13.97 -2.39
C LEU A 79 0.72 12.49 -2.75
N GLY A 80 1.99 12.09 -2.81
CA GLY A 80 2.39 10.74 -3.22
C GLY A 80 2.85 10.65 -4.67
N HIS A 81 3.24 11.76 -5.29
CA HIS A 81 4.00 11.73 -6.54
C HIS A 81 5.33 10.99 -6.32
N PHE A 82 5.95 11.16 -5.16
CA PHE A 82 7.11 10.34 -4.75
C PHE A 82 6.83 8.83 -4.77
N GLY A 83 5.59 8.42 -4.52
CA GLY A 83 5.18 7.03 -4.56
C GLY A 83 4.89 6.54 -5.98
N SER A 84 4.41 7.42 -6.87
CA SER A 84 4.10 7.09 -8.26
C SER A 84 5.31 6.65 -9.10
N SER A 85 6.54 7.01 -8.69
CA SER A 85 7.79 6.48 -9.24
C SER A 85 8.14 5.06 -8.76
N GLY A 86 7.32 4.41 -7.93
CA GLY A 86 7.60 3.05 -7.45
C GLY A 86 7.73 1.98 -8.54
N VAL A 87 7.22 2.24 -9.75
CA VAL A 87 7.37 1.35 -10.92
C VAL A 87 8.43 1.86 -11.91
N ALA A 88 8.75 3.16 -11.86
CA ALA A 88 9.69 3.79 -12.77
C ALA A 88 10.96 4.20 -12.01
N GLU A 89 12.07 3.53 -12.29
CA GLU A 89 13.36 3.92 -11.75
C GLU A 89 13.69 5.37 -12.10
N VAL A 90 14.07 6.15 -11.09
CA VAL A 90 14.63 7.50 -11.25
C VAL A 90 16.11 7.38 -10.95
N ASP A 91 16.95 7.61 -11.97
CA ASP A 91 18.40 7.46 -11.88
C ASP A 91 18.86 6.08 -11.36
N GLY A 92 18.12 5.02 -11.72
CA GLY A 92 18.39 3.64 -11.30
C GLY A 92 17.94 3.31 -9.86
N ALA A 93 17.23 4.21 -9.18
CA ALA A 93 16.69 4.00 -7.85
C ALA A 93 15.15 3.94 -7.87
N ARG A 94 14.57 3.10 -7.01
CA ARG A 94 13.12 2.96 -6.82
C ARG A 94 12.67 3.57 -5.49
N LEU A 95 11.36 3.81 -5.37
CA LEU A 95 10.74 4.04 -4.07
C LEU A 95 11.06 2.86 -3.14
N ARG A 96 11.53 3.16 -1.94
CA ARG A 96 11.68 2.19 -0.86
C ARG A 96 10.72 2.57 0.25
N ALA A 97 9.74 1.71 0.50
CA ALA A 97 8.80 1.86 1.59
C ALA A 97 8.62 0.51 2.28
N SER A 98 8.64 0.51 3.61
CA SER A 98 8.54 -0.71 4.41
C SER A 98 7.20 -0.83 5.14
N ALA A 99 6.84 -2.06 5.47
CA ALA A 99 5.77 -2.38 6.40
C ALA A 99 6.18 -3.57 7.28
N LEU A 100 5.68 -3.63 8.51
CA LEU A 100 5.79 -4.82 9.35
C LEU A 100 4.82 -5.88 8.83
N VAL A 101 5.35 -6.97 8.29
CA VAL A 101 4.58 -8.03 7.63
C VAL A 101 4.85 -9.37 8.30
N ALA A 102 3.79 -10.15 8.47
CA ALA A 102 3.89 -11.51 8.98
C ALA A 102 4.00 -12.53 7.84
N HIS A 103 4.94 -13.45 7.92
CA HIS A 103 5.11 -14.53 6.96
C HIS A 103 5.68 -15.79 7.66
N ALA A 104 5.65 -16.94 6.99
CA ALA A 104 6.31 -18.14 7.49
C ALA A 104 7.77 -18.19 7.01
N ASP A 105 8.72 -18.38 7.92
CA ASP A 105 10.14 -18.50 7.57
C ASP A 105 10.47 -19.86 6.91
N ALA A 106 11.74 -20.11 6.61
CA ALA A 106 12.20 -21.37 6.02
C ALA A 106 11.96 -22.62 6.90
N ARG A 107 11.69 -22.45 8.20
CA ARG A 107 11.31 -23.53 9.12
C ARG A 107 9.80 -23.69 9.22
N GLY A 108 9.04 -22.82 8.56
CA GLY A 108 7.60 -22.75 8.63
C GLY A 108 7.06 -22.07 9.89
N GLU A 109 7.93 -21.40 10.67
CA GLU A 109 7.57 -20.60 11.84
C GLU A 109 7.08 -19.22 11.40
N VAL A 110 6.03 -18.70 12.04
CA VAL A 110 5.51 -17.38 11.71
C VAL A 110 6.36 -16.31 12.38
N VAL A 111 6.90 -15.39 11.57
CA VAL A 111 7.70 -14.25 12.01
C VAL A 111 7.06 -12.94 11.53
N GLU A 112 7.32 -11.84 12.24
CA GLU A 112 6.93 -10.49 11.83
C GLU A 112 8.18 -9.61 11.71
N GLU A 113 8.42 -9.06 10.52
CA GLU A 113 9.58 -8.18 10.27
C GLU A 113 9.28 -7.07 9.26
N PRO A 114 10.09 -5.99 9.23
CA PRO A 114 9.98 -4.97 8.20
C PRO A 114 10.30 -5.54 6.83
N VAL A 115 9.38 -5.39 5.88
CA VAL A 115 9.52 -5.85 4.49
C VAL A 115 9.38 -4.65 3.57
N GLU A 116 10.37 -4.43 2.70
CA GLU A 116 10.35 -3.37 1.68
C GLU A 116 9.76 -3.85 0.35
N ASP A 117 9.95 -5.13 0.03
CA ASP A 117 9.55 -5.73 -1.23
C ASP A 117 8.99 -7.13 -0.98
N LEU A 118 7.66 -7.26 -1.13
CA LEU A 118 6.96 -8.53 -0.96
C LEU A 118 7.36 -9.55 -2.03
N GLY A 119 7.63 -9.12 -3.26
CA GLY A 119 8.04 -10.01 -4.34
C GLY A 119 9.42 -10.59 -4.08
N ALA A 120 10.37 -9.75 -3.65
CA ALA A 120 11.70 -10.20 -3.26
C ALA A 120 11.66 -11.19 -2.09
N LEU A 121 10.88 -10.89 -1.06
CA LEU A 121 10.66 -11.81 0.06
C LEU A 121 10.08 -13.14 -0.41
N LEU A 122 9.05 -13.12 -1.26
CA LEU A 122 8.43 -14.34 -1.76
C LEU A 122 9.41 -15.20 -2.59
N ARG A 123 10.28 -14.56 -3.39
CA ARG A 123 11.32 -15.26 -4.15
C ARG A 123 12.34 -15.95 -3.25
N GLU A 124 12.67 -15.35 -2.11
CA GLU A 124 13.54 -15.98 -1.11
C GLU A 124 12.86 -17.19 -0.45
N LEU A 125 11.60 -17.03 -0.07
CA LEU A 125 10.82 -18.08 0.60
C LEU A 125 10.44 -19.23 -0.35
N ARG A 126 10.27 -18.94 -1.64
CA ARG A 126 9.74 -19.85 -2.67
C ARG A 126 10.52 -19.74 -3.99
N PRO A 127 11.82 -20.12 -4.01
CA PRO A 127 12.67 -19.93 -5.18
C PRO A 127 12.28 -20.81 -6.38
N ALA A 128 11.66 -21.97 -6.15
CA ALA A 128 11.16 -22.83 -7.23
C ALA A 128 9.99 -22.17 -7.96
N ASP A 129 8.97 -21.73 -7.21
CA ASP A 129 7.80 -21.06 -7.80
C ASP A 129 8.16 -19.73 -8.47
N ALA A 130 9.17 -19.03 -7.95
CA ALA A 130 9.69 -17.83 -8.58
C ALA A 130 10.26 -18.06 -9.98
N ALA A 131 10.86 -19.23 -10.21
CA ALA A 131 11.36 -19.63 -11.52
C ALA A 131 10.23 -20.03 -12.48
N ASP A 132 9.21 -20.72 -11.97
CA ASP A 132 8.12 -21.27 -12.77
C ASP A 132 7.02 -20.24 -13.08
N SER A 133 6.76 -19.32 -12.14
CA SER A 133 5.68 -18.32 -12.21
C SER A 133 6.18 -16.90 -11.88
N PRO A 134 7.10 -16.32 -12.67
CA PRO A 134 7.72 -15.03 -12.37
C PRO A 134 6.72 -13.86 -12.28
N THR A 135 5.55 -13.97 -12.92
CA THR A 135 4.49 -12.95 -12.87
C THR A 135 3.69 -12.95 -11.57
N ARG A 136 3.90 -13.93 -10.68
CA ARG A 136 3.24 -14.09 -9.37
C ARG A 136 4.15 -13.72 -8.18
N VAL A 137 5.38 -13.31 -8.48
CA VAL A 137 6.42 -12.94 -7.50
C VAL A 137 7.09 -11.61 -7.88
N LEU A 138 6.33 -10.74 -8.55
CA LEU A 138 6.79 -9.42 -8.99
C LEU A 138 7.14 -8.51 -7.80
N ASP A 139 8.19 -7.74 -7.96
CA ASP A 139 8.60 -6.73 -6.98
C ASP A 139 7.46 -5.75 -6.72
N CYS A 140 7.08 -5.60 -5.45
CA CYS A 140 6.11 -4.57 -5.05
C CYS A 140 6.26 -4.20 -3.57
N PRO A 141 6.06 -2.91 -3.23
CA PRO A 141 6.01 -2.50 -1.83
C PRO A 141 4.75 -3.09 -1.16
N PRO A 142 4.76 -3.26 0.18
CA PRO A 142 3.60 -3.81 0.89
C PRO A 142 2.30 -3.01 0.72
N LEU A 143 2.43 -1.68 0.70
CA LEU A 143 1.36 -0.74 0.38
C LEU A 143 1.91 0.33 -0.57
N TRP A 144 1.18 0.58 -1.66
CA TRP A 144 1.56 1.58 -2.63
C TRP A 144 0.63 2.79 -2.56
N ILE A 145 1.19 3.97 -2.26
CA ILE A 145 0.46 5.24 -2.19
C ILE A 145 0.88 6.11 -3.39
N THR A 146 -0.08 6.60 -4.17
CA THR A 146 0.21 7.41 -5.37
C THR A 146 -0.73 8.60 -5.49
N GLY A 147 -0.19 9.76 -5.86
CA GLY A 147 -0.98 10.98 -6.09
C GLY A 147 -0.17 12.05 -6.84
N PRO A 148 -0.75 13.23 -7.10
CA PRO A 148 -0.08 14.28 -7.84
C PRO A 148 0.81 15.17 -6.95
N LEU A 149 1.72 15.90 -7.59
CA LEU A 149 2.34 17.10 -7.02
C LEU A 149 1.38 18.27 -7.20
N VAL A 150 1.04 18.97 -6.13
CA VAL A 150 0.14 20.14 -6.14
C VAL A 150 0.96 21.41 -5.99
N ASP A 151 1.04 22.18 -7.07
CA ASP A 151 1.62 23.51 -7.11
C ASP A 151 0.49 24.56 -7.04
N PRO A 152 0.42 25.41 -5.99
CA PRO A 152 -0.59 26.45 -5.88
C PRO A 152 -0.58 27.45 -7.04
N ALA A 153 0.56 27.66 -7.69
CA ALA A 153 0.66 28.53 -8.87
C ALA A 153 0.04 27.88 -10.12
N ARG A 154 -0.18 26.56 -10.10
CA ARG A 154 -0.72 25.75 -11.21
C ARG A 154 -1.71 24.72 -10.68
N PRO A 155 -2.86 25.17 -10.12
CA PRO A 155 -3.81 24.25 -9.54
C PRO A 155 -4.38 23.30 -10.61
N PRO A 156 -4.74 22.06 -10.24
CA PRO A 156 -5.37 21.14 -11.18
C PRO A 156 -6.65 21.74 -11.75
N ALA A 157 -6.87 21.60 -13.07
CA ALA A 157 -7.98 22.23 -13.78
C ALA A 157 -9.38 21.88 -13.21
N ALA A 158 -9.52 20.69 -12.64
CA ALA A 158 -10.77 20.22 -12.05
C ALA A 158 -10.98 20.68 -10.59
N GLY A 159 -9.97 21.31 -9.95
CA GLY A 159 -10.00 21.67 -8.53
C GLY A 159 -10.03 20.48 -7.57
N VAL A 160 -9.80 19.26 -8.09
CA VAL A 160 -9.84 18.00 -7.34
C VAL A 160 -8.58 17.20 -7.64
N VAL A 161 -7.99 16.61 -6.61
CA VAL A 161 -6.86 15.68 -6.69
C VAL A 161 -7.25 14.33 -6.13
N ALA A 162 -6.62 13.27 -6.63
CA ALA A 162 -6.87 11.91 -6.19
C ALA A 162 -5.57 11.26 -5.70
N VAL A 163 -5.63 10.71 -4.49
CA VAL A 163 -4.57 9.88 -3.92
C VAL A 163 -5.09 8.45 -3.78
N ARG A 164 -4.33 7.49 -4.28
CA ARG A 164 -4.69 6.08 -4.35
C ARG A 164 -3.83 5.26 -3.41
N PHE A 165 -4.46 4.34 -2.71
CA PHE A 165 -3.86 3.38 -1.78
C PHE A 165 -4.09 1.99 -2.36
N VAL A 166 -3.02 1.32 -2.76
CA VAL A 166 -3.08 0.14 -3.63
C VAL A 166 -2.35 -1.03 -3.00
N LEU A 167 -3.01 -2.19 -3.00
CA LEU A 167 -2.40 -3.48 -2.68
C LEU A 167 -2.18 -4.25 -3.98
N ARG A 168 -1.02 -4.88 -4.10
CA ARG A 168 -0.66 -5.77 -5.21
C ARG A 168 -0.38 -7.20 -4.76
N SER A 169 -0.57 -7.47 -3.48
CA SER A 169 -0.41 -8.79 -2.88
C SER A 169 -1.66 -9.17 -2.10
N ASP A 170 -2.01 -10.46 -2.12
CA ASP A 170 -3.11 -11.02 -1.36
C ASP A 170 -2.71 -11.48 0.04
N ILE A 171 -1.46 -11.25 0.47
CA ILE A 171 -0.97 -11.52 1.83
C ILE A 171 -1.85 -10.88 2.92
N TRP A 172 -2.52 -9.78 2.60
CA TRP A 172 -3.42 -9.04 3.50
C TRP A 172 -4.81 -9.68 3.65
N PHE A 173 -5.19 -10.63 2.79
CA PHE A 173 -6.53 -11.22 2.81
C PHE A 173 -6.57 -12.47 3.69
N PRO A 174 -7.73 -12.79 4.30
CA PRO A 174 -7.90 -14.05 5.01
C PRO A 174 -7.79 -15.27 4.09
N TRP A 175 -8.02 -15.09 2.78
CA TRP A 175 -7.96 -16.13 1.76
C TRP A 175 -7.09 -15.67 0.59
N VAL A 176 -6.02 -16.43 0.31
CA VAL A 176 -5.12 -16.19 -0.84
C VAL A 176 -5.53 -17.06 -2.02
N VAL A 177 -5.33 -16.56 -3.23
CA VAL A 177 -5.58 -17.34 -4.44
C VAL A 177 -4.36 -18.23 -4.63
N GLY A 178 -4.51 -19.53 -4.38
CA GLY A 178 -3.45 -20.53 -4.23
C GLY A 178 -2.67 -20.85 -5.50
N PHE A 179 -2.35 -19.87 -6.33
CA PHE A 179 -1.63 -20.06 -7.59
C PHE A 179 -0.25 -20.71 -7.42
N LEU A 180 0.32 -20.65 -6.21
CA LEU A 180 1.59 -21.30 -5.87
C LEU A 180 1.39 -22.67 -5.20
N SER A 181 0.15 -23.16 -5.13
CA SER A 181 -0.16 -24.47 -4.56
C SER A 181 -0.19 -25.54 -5.64
N ASP A 182 0.38 -26.71 -5.34
CA ASP A 182 0.34 -27.88 -6.23
C ASP A 182 -1.09 -28.40 -6.47
N ASP A 183 -2.04 -28.07 -5.59
CA ASP A 183 -3.44 -28.50 -5.62
C ASP A 183 -4.43 -27.39 -6.01
N PHE A 184 -3.95 -26.31 -6.64
CA PHE A 184 -4.77 -25.15 -7.03
C PHE A 184 -6.08 -25.53 -7.75
N ASP A 185 -6.01 -26.51 -8.67
CA ASP A 185 -7.18 -26.98 -9.44
C ASP A 185 -8.30 -27.58 -8.55
N GLY A 186 -7.95 -28.12 -7.39
CA GLY A 186 -8.90 -28.69 -6.43
C GLY A 186 -9.28 -27.73 -5.30
N VAL A 187 -8.38 -26.84 -4.91
CA VAL A 187 -8.49 -26.00 -3.71
C VAL A 187 -8.00 -24.58 -4.03
N PRO A 188 -8.76 -23.75 -4.78
CA PRO A 188 -8.24 -22.49 -5.32
C PRO A 188 -7.95 -21.41 -4.27
N HIS A 189 -8.54 -21.52 -3.07
CA HIS A 189 -8.42 -20.52 -1.99
C HIS A 189 -7.86 -21.15 -0.73
N HIS A 190 -6.73 -20.66 -0.22
CA HIS A 190 -6.08 -21.18 0.99
C HIS A 190 -6.23 -20.23 2.17
N ASP A 191 -6.28 -20.81 3.37
CA ASP A 191 -6.42 -20.05 4.62
C ASP A 191 -5.12 -19.31 4.94
N ASN A 192 -5.17 -17.98 4.86
CA ASN A 192 -4.08 -17.08 5.19
C ASN A 192 -4.35 -16.30 6.49
N ARG A 193 -5.45 -16.57 7.19
CA ARG A 193 -5.81 -15.91 8.45
C ARG A 193 -4.69 -15.95 9.51
N PRO A 194 -3.90 -17.02 9.66
CA PRO A 194 -2.82 -17.02 10.66
C PRO A 194 -1.75 -15.93 10.41
N LEU A 195 -1.47 -15.56 9.15
CA LEU A 195 -0.59 -14.43 8.82
C LEU A 195 -1.37 -13.11 8.83
N ALA A 196 -2.51 -13.07 8.14
CA ALA A 196 -3.28 -11.85 7.94
C ALA A 196 -3.75 -11.21 9.26
N ARG A 197 -4.05 -12.02 10.29
CA ARG A 197 -4.45 -11.53 11.63
C ARG A 197 -3.34 -10.76 12.36
N LEU A 198 -2.08 -10.92 11.97
CA LEU A 198 -0.96 -10.24 12.61
C LEU A 198 -0.70 -8.85 12.03
N HIS A 199 -0.93 -8.65 10.73
CA HIS A 199 -0.60 -7.38 10.06
C HIS A 199 -1.81 -6.61 9.50
N THR A 200 -2.88 -7.29 9.10
CA THR A 200 -4.06 -6.65 8.49
C THR A 200 -4.83 -5.74 9.43
N PRO A 201 -4.94 -6.01 10.75
CA PRO A 201 -5.55 -5.05 11.68
C PRO A 201 -4.87 -3.68 11.66
N ARG A 202 -3.54 -3.64 11.47
CA ARG A 202 -2.78 -2.39 11.36
C ARG A 202 -3.12 -1.65 10.06
N LEU A 203 -3.26 -2.38 8.95
CA LEU A 203 -3.71 -1.82 7.67
C LEU A 203 -5.12 -1.24 7.79
N ASN A 204 -6.05 -1.96 8.41
CA ASN A 204 -7.41 -1.46 8.62
C ASN A 204 -7.44 -0.21 9.50
N ALA A 205 -6.64 -0.17 10.58
CA ALA A 205 -6.54 1.01 11.43
C ALA A 205 -5.98 2.22 10.65
N PHE A 206 -4.92 2.02 9.88
CA PHE A 206 -4.38 3.03 8.98
C PHE A 206 -5.42 3.55 7.98
N LEU A 207 -6.13 2.66 7.27
CA LEU A 207 -7.16 3.05 6.30
C LEU A 207 -8.31 3.80 6.97
N GLY A 208 -8.67 3.43 8.20
CA GLY A 208 -9.63 4.16 9.04
C GLY A 208 -9.21 5.60 9.28
N GLU A 209 -7.98 5.83 9.75
CA GLU A 209 -7.45 7.18 9.99
C GLU A 209 -7.34 8.00 8.70
N VAL A 210 -6.87 7.40 7.60
CA VAL A 210 -6.81 8.06 6.30
C VAL A 210 -8.20 8.47 5.83
N ARG A 211 -9.19 7.59 5.95
CA ARG A 211 -10.59 7.89 5.62
C ARG A 211 -11.11 9.04 6.46
N GLU A 212 -10.90 9.04 7.77
CA GLU A 212 -11.31 10.13 8.66
C GLU A 212 -10.64 11.45 8.28
N ALA A 213 -9.34 11.44 8.01
CA ALA A 213 -8.60 12.61 7.55
C ALA A 213 -9.14 13.14 6.21
N THR A 214 -9.41 12.25 5.25
CA THR A 214 -10.01 12.62 3.96
C THR A 214 -11.36 13.29 4.13
N LEU A 215 -12.23 12.75 4.99
CA LEU A 215 -13.54 13.33 5.26
C LEU A 215 -13.43 14.67 6.01
N ALA A 216 -12.51 14.80 6.96
CA ALA A 216 -12.24 16.05 7.68
C ALA A 216 -11.73 17.15 6.75
N ALA A 217 -10.95 16.80 5.72
CA ALA A 217 -10.52 17.71 4.67
C ALA A 217 -11.63 18.07 3.66
N GLY A 218 -12.87 17.58 3.85
CA GLY A 218 -13.99 17.79 2.93
C GLY A 218 -13.91 16.95 1.65
N GLY A 219 -13.05 15.93 1.63
CA GLY A 219 -12.89 15.01 0.51
C GLY A 219 -13.88 13.85 0.52
N VAL A 220 -13.72 12.96 -0.45
CA VAL A 220 -14.51 11.75 -0.63
C VAL A 220 -13.57 10.53 -0.57
N TRP A 221 -13.98 9.51 0.17
CA TRP A 221 -13.26 8.24 0.29
C TRP A 221 -14.03 7.12 -0.40
N GLU A 222 -13.39 6.41 -1.33
CA GLU A 222 -14.04 5.37 -2.13
C GLU A 222 -13.17 4.12 -2.24
N LEU A 223 -13.83 2.96 -2.18
CA LEU A 223 -13.29 1.70 -2.68
C LEU A 223 -13.62 1.59 -4.18
N ASP A 224 -12.66 1.12 -4.96
CA ASP A 224 -12.84 0.89 -6.38
C ASP A 224 -13.99 -0.10 -6.68
N GLU A 225 -14.80 0.22 -7.68
CA GLU A 225 -16.07 -0.48 -7.92
C GLU A 225 -15.85 -1.94 -8.34
N GLU A 226 -14.82 -2.20 -9.15
CA GLU A 226 -14.43 -3.55 -9.56
C GLU A 226 -14.11 -4.46 -8.36
N ILE A 227 -13.56 -3.88 -7.28
CA ILE A 227 -13.20 -4.65 -6.07
C ILE A 227 -14.45 -5.08 -5.30
N ARG A 228 -15.50 -4.24 -5.28
CA ARG A 228 -16.78 -4.61 -4.67
C ARG A 228 -17.40 -5.84 -5.34
N PHE A 229 -17.16 -6.00 -6.65
CA PHE A 229 -17.65 -7.14 -7.42
C PHE A 229 -16.75 -8.38 -7.33
N THR A 230 -15.44 -8.20 -7.36
CA THR A 230 -14.47 -9.32 -7.38
C THR A 230 -14.14 -9.87 -5.99
N ARG A 231 -14.36 -9.09 -4.92
CA ARG A 231 -14.08 -9.47 -3.53
C ARG A 231 -15.23 -9.14 -2.57
N PRO A 232 -16.48 -9.56 -2.88
CA PRO A 232 -17.65 -9.18 -2.09
C PRO A 232 -17.54 -9.71 -0.66
N GLY A 233 -17.73 -8.83 0.32
CA GLY A 233 -17.68 -9.19 1.75
C GLY A 233 -16.28 -9.40 2.33
N ILE A 234 -15.23 -9.47 1.51
CA ILE A 234 -13.83 -9.55 1.99
C ILE A 234 -13.23 -8.14 2.08
N VAL A 235 -13.51 -7.28 1.11
CA VAL A 235 -12.96 -5.92 1.05
C VAL A 235 -14.10 -4.91 1.06
N HIS A 236 -13.97 -3.88 1.88
CA HIS A 236 -14.93 -2.79 2.00
C HIS A 236 -14.22 -1.44 2.17
N GLU A 237 -14.97 -0.35 2.25
CA GLU A 237 -14.42 1.01 2.35
C GLU A 237 -13.52 1.20 3.59
N GLY A 238 -13.82 0.50 4.68
CA GLY A 238 -13.01 0.52 5.91
C GLY A 238 -11.82 -0.43 5.96
N GLY A 239 -11.52 -1.21 4.91
CA GLY A 239 -10.43 -2.20 4.92
C GLY A 239 -10.87 -3.61 4.54
N ILE A 240 -10.27 -4.61 5.21
CA ILE A 240 -10.42 -6.04 4.92
C ILE A 240 -11.08 -6.77 6.10
N ASP A 241 -12.14 -7.53 5.83
CA ASP A 241 -12.78 -8.41 6.80
C ASP A 241 -12.03 -9.75 6.89
N LEU A 242 -11.39 -10.00 8.04
CA LEU A 242 -10.61 -11.21 8.31
C LEU A 242 -11.47 -12.43 8.68
N ASP A 243 -12.74 -12.22 8.98
CA ASP A 243 -13.69 -13.28 9.31
C ASP A 243 -14.64 -13.59 8.14
N ALA A 244 -14.41 -12.94 6.98
CA ALA A 244 -15.13 -13.23 5.75
C ALA A 244 -15.09 -14.72 5.40
N PRO A 245 -16.22 -15.30 4.96
CA PRO A 245 -16.28 -16.71 4.59
C PRO A 245 -15.34 -17.01 3.43
N ARG A 246 -14.91 -18.27 3.33
CA ARG A 246 -14.11 -18.73 2.20
C ARG A 246 -14.87 -18.48 0.89
N PRO A 247 -14.26 -17.84 -0.12
CA PRO A 247 -14.86 -17.72 -1.44
C PRO A 247 -15.27 -19.08 -1.99
N VAL A 248 -16.47 -19.15 -2.53
CA VAL A 248 -16.89 -20.28 -3.37
C VAL A 248 -16.45 -19.99 -4.80
N GLY A 249 -15.56 -20.83 -5.33
CA GLY A 249 -15.12 -20.80 -6.72
C GLY A 249 -16.05 -21.57 -7.63
#